data_AF-A0A7C6Z7J8-F1
#
_entry.id   AF-A0A7C6Z7J8-F1
#
_cell.length_a   1.000
_cell.length_b   1.000
_cell.length_c   1.000
_cell.angle_alpha   90.00
_cell.angle_beta   90.00
_cell.angle_gamma   90.00
#
_symmetry.space_group_name_H-M   'P 1'
#
loop_
_entity.id
_entity.type
_entity.pdbx_description
1 polymer ?
#
loop_
_entity_poly.entity_id
_entity_poly.type
_entity_poly.pdbx_seq_one_letter_code
_entity_poly.pdbx_strand_id
1 'polypeptide(L)'
;MEHIENAGGKYLYGTMRVEDIWMDETREDLLLTLIYAEREGRLAAYGGVYYNEIMENGMTIVMAEEYPLAALETPRFRGARERFARDCGEPETGLFAELAARGIRLFVHYGKERDHIILARRAEIQAR
;
A
#
# COMPACT_ATOMS: atom_id res chain seq x y z
N MET A 1 -2.94 8.04 -29.60
CA MET A 1 -1.89 8.54 -28.68
C MET A 1 -2.66 9.11 -27.50
N GLU A 2 -3.08 8.24 -26.58
CA GLU A 2 -3.92 8.65 -25.45
C GLU A 2 -3.07 9.43 -24.46
N HIS A 3 -3.55 10.63 -24.12
CA HIS A 3 -3.05 11.46 -23.04
C HIS A 3 -3.08 10.64 -21.76
N ILE A 4 -1.91 10.27 -21.23
CA ILE A 4 -1.80 9.84 -19.84
C ILE A 4 -1.95 11.11 -19.02
N GLU A 5 -3.20 11.48 -18.73
CA GLU A 5 -3.50 12.44 -17.68
C GLU A 5 -2.81 11.97 -16.40
N ASN A 6 -2.24 12.90 -15.64
CA ASN A 6 -1.77 12.69 -14.27
C ASN A 6 -2.98 12.30 -13.40
N ALA A 7 -3.47 11.07 -13.53
CA ALA A 7 -4.47 10.52 -12.65
C ALA A 7 -3.79 10.22 -11.31
N GLY A 8 -3.96 11.13 -10.35
CA GLY A 8 -3.58 10.88 -8.96
C GLY A 8 -4.24 9.60 -8.45
N GLY A 9 -3.66 9.00 -7.41
CA GLY A 9 -4.24 7.82 -6.78
C GLY A 9 -5.57 8.14 -6.12
N LYS A 10 -6.39 7.12 -5.90
CA LYS A 10 -7.63 7.25 -5.13
C LYS A 10 -7.26 7.39 -3.66
N TYR A 11 -7.57 8.54 -3.06
CA TYR A 11 -7.33 8.80 -1.65
C TYR A 11 -8.05 7.80 -0.72
N LEU A 12 -7.36 7.37 0.33
CA LEU A 12 -7.88 6.46 1.36
C LEU A 12 -8.00 7.14 2.72
N TYR A 13 -6.89 7.71 3.21
CA TYR A 13 -6.80 8.42 4.47
C TYR A 13 -5.52 9.27 4.48
N GLY A 14 -5.37 10.12 5.50
CA GLY A 14 -4.19 10.97 5.63
C GLY A 14 -3.94 11.37 7.07
N THR A 15 -2.68 11.74 7.32
CA THR A 15 -2.13 12.20 8.61
C THR A 15 -2.46 11.25 9.77
N MET A 16 -2.01 10.01 9.69
CA MET A 16 -2.24 8.98 10.70
C MET A 16 -0.91 8.43 11.21
N ARG A 17 -0.82 8.09 12.49
CA ARG A 17 0.30 7.32 13.05
C ARG A 17 -0.11 5.86 13.16
N VAL A 18 0.76 4.95 12.74
CA VAL A 18 0.59 3.50 12.92
C VAL A 18 0.88 3.17 14.38
N GLU A 19 -0.13 2.73 15.12
CA GLU A 19 -0.01 2.31 16.52
C GLU A 19 0.31 0.83 16.66
N ASP A 20 -0.34 0.02 15.83
CA ASP A 20 -0.23 -1.42 15.88
C ASP A 20 -0.40 -2.04 14.50
N ILE A 21 0.26 -3.17 14.29
CA ILE A 21 0.29 -3.91 13.02
C ILE A 21 -0.02 -5.36 13.35
N TRP A 22 -1.04 -5.90 12.70
CA TRP A 22 -1.41 -7.31 12.85
C TRP A 22 -1.60 -7.97 11.50
N MET A 23 -1.03 -9.17 11.34
CA MET A 23 -1.10 -9.95 10.10
C MET A 23 -1.72 -11.31 10.39
N ASP A 24 -2.78 -11.66 9.67
CA ASP A 24 -3.31 -13.02 9.58
C ASP A 24 -2.71 -13.71 8.35
N GLU A 25 -1.68 -14.53 8.56
CA GLU A 25 -1.04 -15.26 7.47
C GLU A 25 -1.98 -16.29 6.81
N THR A 26 -2.97 -16.80 7.53
CA THR A 26 -3.92 -17.79 6.98
C THR A 26 -4.93 -17.14 6.05
N ARG A 27 -5.33 -15.91 6.36
CA ARG A 27 -6.31 -15.14 5.57
C ARG A 27 -5.68 -14.14 4.61
N GLU A 28 -4.36 -13.97 4.69
CA GLU A 28 -3.62 -12.93 3.97
C GLU A 28 -4.18 -11.52 4.29
N ASP A 29 -4.59 -11.30 5.53
CA ASP A 29 -5.18 -10.02 5.96
C ASP A 29 -4.17 -9.24 6.81
N LEU A 30 -3.95 -7.97 6.47
CA LEU A 30 -3.13 -7.04 7.25
C LEU A 30 -4.03 -5.95 7.85
N LEU A 31 -3.94 -5.77 9.16
CA LEU A 31 -4.65 -4.75 9.91
C LEU A 31 -3.65 -3.72 10.45
N LEU A 32 -3.89 -2.45 10.14
CA LEU A 32 -3.17 -1.32 10.72
C LEU A 32 -4.11 -0.59 11.67
N THR A 33 -3.76 -0.55 12.96
CA THR A 33 -4.39 0.38 13.90
C THR A 33 -3.75 1.74 13.73
N LEU A 34 -4.57 2.73 13.39
CA LEU A 34 -4.17 4.08 13.04
C LEU A 34 -4.71 5.06 14.08
N ILE A 35 -3.93 6.08 14.43
CA ILE A 35 -4.37 7.16 15.31
C ILE A 35 -4.16 8.53 14.66
N TYR A 36 -5.21 9.34 14.64
CA TYR A 36 -5.16 10.75 14.28
C TYR A 36 -5.02 11.60 15.54
N ALA A 37 -3.99 12.45 15.59
CA ALA A 37 -3.78 13.44 16.66
C ALA A 37 -3.96 12.88 18.09
N GLU A 38 -3.51 11.65 18.33
CA GLU A 38 -3.60 10.94 19.62
C GLU A 38 -5.03 10.75 20.16
N ARG A 39 -6.05 10.85 19.30
CA ARG A 39 -7.45 10.93 19.73
C ARG A 39 -8.40 10.01 18.97
N GLU A 40 -8.32 10.01 17.65
CA GLU A 40 -9.28 9.27 16.82
C GLU A 40 -8.62 8.01 16.27
N GLY A 41 -9.11 6.85 16.73
CA GLY A 41 -8.69 5.55 16.25
C GLY A 41 -9.37 5.21 14.91
N ARG A 42 -8.59 4.68 13.97
CA ARG A 42 -9.09 4.04 12.76
C ARG A 42 -8.46 2.68 12.58
N LEU A 43 -9.16 1.80 11.89
CA LEU A 43 -8.64 0.52 11.42
C LEU A 43 -8.54 0.58 9.90
N ALA A 44 -7.34 0.36 9.35
CA ALA A 44 -7.16 0.11 7.93
C ALA A 44 -6.92 -1.39 7.73
N ALA A 45 -7.84 -2.07 7.08
CA ALA A 45 -7.81 -3.50 6.80
C ALA A 45 -7.47 -3.73 5.32
N TYR A 46 -6.38 -4.42 5.04
CA TYR A 46 -5.95 -4.85 3.72
C TYR A 46 -6.18 -6.35 3.60
N GLY A 47 -6.92 -6.78 2.58
CA GLY A 47 -7.23 -8.21 2.40
C GLY A 47 -6.62 -8.80 1.15
N GLY A 48 -6.18 -10.05 1.24
CA GLY A 48 -5.47 -10.73 0.16
C GLY A 48 -4.13 -10.07 -0.14
N VAL A 49 -3.34 -9.83 0.91
CA VAL A 49 -2.03 -9.18 0.87
C VAL A 49 -1.02 -10.11 0.24
N TYR A 50 -0.43 -9.64 -0.86
CA TYR A 50 0.68 -10.30 -1.55
C TYR A 50 2.05 -9.80 -1.06
N TYR A 51 2.13 -8.51 -0.73
CA TYR A 51 3.37 -7.87 -0.30
C TYR A 51 3.06 -6.67 0.60
N ASN A 52 3.87 -6.42 1.62
CA ASN A 52 3.74 -5.26 2.49
C ASN A 52 5.11 -4.77 2.97
N GLU A 53 5.31 -3.45 3.02
CA GLU A 53 6.53 -2.83 3.56
C GLU A 53 6.36 -2.25 4.98
N ILE A 54 5.13 -2.24 5.51
CA ILE A 54 4.82 -1.62 6.80
C ILE A 54 4.95 -2.68 7.89
N MET A 55 6.13 -2.72 8.52
CA MET A 55 6.51 -3.73 9.52
C MET A 55 6.75 -3.14 10.91
N GLU A 56 6.73 -1.82 11.07
CA GLU A 56 7.11 -1.14 12.31
C GLU A 56 6.07 -0.11 12.77
N ASN A 57 5.79 -0.13 14.07
CA ASN A 57 4.89 0.83 14.73
C ASN A 57 5.56 2.21 14.83
N GLY A 58 4.75 3.25 15.07
CA GLY A 58 5.22 4.63 15.24
C GLY A 58 5.37 5.42 13.95
N MET A 59 5.29 4.77 12.78
CA MET A 59 5.36 5.42 11.48
C MET A 59 4.23 6.44 11.31
N THR A 60 4.57 7.64 10.83
CA THR A 60 3.57 8.65 10.42
C THR A 60 3.32 8.57 8.92
N ILE A 61 2.09 8.25 8.55
CA ILE A 61 1.57 8.26 7.19
C ILE A 61 0.90 9.61 6.95
N VAL A 62 1.49 10.43 6.08
CA VAL A 62 0.95 11.73 5.68
C VAL A 62 -0.27 11.54 4.78
N MET A 63 -0.22 10.56 3.88
CA MET A 63 -1.30 10.26 2.94
C MET A 63 -1.23 8.81 2.51
N ALA A 64 -2.38 8.19 2.29
CA ALA A 64 -2.49 6.86 1.70
C ALA A 64 -3.40 6.89 0.47
N GLU A 65 -2.94 6.31 -0.63
CA GLU A 65 -3.64 6.29 -1.92
C GLU A 65 -3.62 4.90 -2.55
N GLU A 66 -4.67 4.58 -3.30
CA GLU A 66 -4.80 3.39 -4.13
C GLU A 66 -4.49 3.73 -5.60
N TYR A 67 -3.67 2.91 -6.24
CA TYR A 67 -3.28 3.00 -7.64
C TYR A 67 -3.52 1.67 -8.37
N PRO A 68 -3.73 1.70 -9.71
CA PRO A 68 -3.58 0.51 -10.52
C PRO A 68 -2.17 -0.09 -10.35
N LEU A 69 -2.05 -1.42 -10.33
CA LEU A 69 -0.77 -2.08 -10.09
C LEU A 69 0.29 -1.74 -11.16
N ALA A 70 -0.15 -1.48 -12.40
CA ALA A 70 0.69 -1.01 -13.50
C ALA A 70 1.45 0.29 -13.18
N ALA A 71 1.02 1.07 -12.17
CA ALA A 71 1.75 2.24 -11.71
C ALA A 71 3.18 1.91 -11.24
N LEU A 72 3.44 0.70 -10.71
CA LEU A 72 4.79 0.26 -10.34
C LEU A 72 5.79 0.26 -11.49
N GLU A 73 5.34 0.22 -12.74
CA GLU A 73 6.20 0.27 -13.93
C GLU A 73 6.57 1.70 -14.33
N THR A 74 5.94 2.70 -13.72
CA THR A 74 6.21 4.11 -14.03
C THR A 74 7.45 4.63 -13.29
N PRO A 75 8.14 5.65 -13.83
CA PRO A 75 9.31 6.24 -13.15
C PRO A 75 9.04 6.74 -11.73
N ARG A 76 7.80 7.18 -11.45
CA ARG A 76 7.38 7.67 -10.13
C ARG A 76 7.57 6.63 -9.03
N PHE A 77 7.34 5.35 -9.35
CA PHE A 77 7.36 4.26 -8.38
C PHE A 77 8.57 3.34 -8.54
N ARG A 78 9.60 3.75 -9.29
CA ARG A 78 10.83 2.98 -9.51
C ARG A 78 11.46 2.51 -8.19
N GLY A 79 11.59 3.41 -7.21
CA GLY A 79 12.18 3.05 -5.92
C GLY A 79 11.37 2.02 -5.14
N ALA A 80 10.04 2.01 -5.27
CA ALA A 80 9.20 0.99 -4.66
C ALA A 80 9.35 -0.36 -5.38
N ARG A 81 9.43 -0.34 -6.72
CA ARG A 81 9.69 -1.54 -7.53
C ARG A 81 11.06 -2.17 -7.21
N GLU A 82 12.11 -1.36 -7.07
CA GLU A 82 13.45 -1.85 -6.71
C GLU A 82 13.48 -2.52 -5.33
N ARG A 83 12.73 -1.97 -4.35
CA ARG A 83 12.58 -2.60 -3.04
C ARG A 83 11.82 -3.92 -3.12
N PHE A 84 10.71 -3.95 -3.84
CA PHE A 84 10.00 -5.20 -4.12
C PHE A 84 10.92 -6.24 -4.76
N ALA A 85 11.73 -5.86 -5.76
CA ALA A 85 12.66 -6.77 -6.42
C ALA A 85 13.76 -7.29 -5.48
N ARG A 86 14.24 -6.46 -4.54
CA ARG A 86 15.20 -6.89 -3.52
C ARG A 86 14.57 -7.89 -2.53
N ASP A 87 13.32 -7.66 -2.16
CA ASP A 87 12.67 -8.40 -1.07
C ASP A 87 12.01 -9.70 -1.59
N CYS A 88 11.57 -9.73 -2.86
CA CYS A 88 10.89 -10.88 -3.49
C CYS A 88 11.67 -11.52 -4.66
N GLY A 89 12.80 -10.95 -5.07
CA GLY A 89 13.50 -11.29 -6.31
C GLY A 89 13.03 -10.46 -7.50
N GLU A 90 13.85 -10.39 -8.56
CA GLU A 90 13.49 -9.62 -9.77
C GLU A 90 12.17 -10.14 -10.35
N PRO A 91 11.15 -9.28 -10.52
CA PRO A 91 9.87 -9.69 -11.06
C PRO A 91 10.06 -10.25 -12.47
N GLU A 92 9.55 -11.47 -12.69
CA GLU A 92 9.46 -12.03 -14.04
C GLU A 92 8.63 -11.11 -14.95
N THR A 93 8.93 -11.16 -16.25
CA THR A 93 8.20 -10.35 -17.23
C THR A 93 6.71 -10.69 -17.18
N GLY A 94 5.87 -9.70 -16.91
CA GLY A 94 4.41 -9.87 -16.83
C GLY A 94 3.85 -10.14 -15.45
N LEU A 95 4.67 -10.32 -14.41
CA LEU A 95 4.21 -10.59 -13.03
C LEU A 95 3.15 -9.58 -12.56
N PHE A 96 3.40 -8.28 -12.72
CA PHE A 96 2.45 -7.25 -12.28
C PHE A 96 1.13 -7.27 -13.07
N ALA A 97 1.15 -7.67 -14.34
CA ALA A 97 -0.07 -7.85 -15.12
C ALA A 97 -0.88 -9.05 -14.61
N GLU A 98 -0.21 -10.16 -14.28
CA GLU A 98 -0.85 -11.34 -13.69
C GLU A 98 -1.47 -11.05 -12.32
N LEU A 99 -0.73 -10.37 -11.44
CA LEU A 99 -1.22 -9.95 -10.13
C LEU A 99 -2.42 -8.99 -10.26
N ALA A 100 -2.37 -8.06 -11.21
CA ALA A 100 -3.49 -7.17 -11.51
C ALA A 100 -4.73 -7.94 -11.97
N ALA A 101 -4.55 -8.98 -12.81
CA ALA A 101 -5.64 -9.85 -13.25
C ALA A 101 -6.27 -10.66 -12.09
N ARG A 102 -5.50 -10.92 -11.02
CA ARG A 102 -6.00 -11.52 -9.76
C ARG A 102 -6.65 -10.50 -8.82
N GLY A 103 -6.77 -9.24 -9.24
CA GLY A 103 -7.39 -8.16 -8.48
C GLY A 103 -6.47 -7.45 -7.52
N ILE A 104 -5.15 -7.71 -7.55
CA ILE A 104 -4.19 -6.99 -6.70
C ILE A 104 -4.05 -5.54 -7.17
N ARG A 105 -4.03 -4.63 -6.20
CA ARG A 105 -3.85 -3.18 -6.36
C ARG A 105 -2.60 -2.73 -5.62
N LEU A 106 -2.10 -1.55 -6.02
CA LEU A 106 -1.01 -0.87 -5.35
C LEU A 106 -1.60 0.11 -4.33
N PHE A 107 -1.27 -0.04 -3.07
CA PHE A 107 -1.56 0.93 -2.03
C PHE A 107 -0.25 1.61 -1.63
N VAL A 108 -0.21 2.94 -1.71
CA VAL A 108 0.98 3.74 -1.41
C VAL A 108 0.71 4.55 -0.15
N HIS A 109 1.62 4.45 0.80
CA HIS A 109 1.60 5.15 2.08
C HIS A 109 2.76 6.13 2.12
N TYR A 110 2.45 7.39 1.85
CA TYR A 110 3.40 8.49 1.87
C TYR A 110 3.81 8.79 3.32
N GLY A 111 5.06 8.49 3.66
CA GLY A 111 5.62 8.70 4.98
C GLY A 111 6.48 9.96 5.07
N LYS A 112 6.89 10.33 6.28
CA LYS A 112 7.85 11.44 6.48
C LYS A 112 9.27 11.10 6.03
N GLU A 113 9.69 9.86 6.26
CA GLU A 113 11.05 9.40 5.96
C GLU A 113 11.13 8.75 4.58
N ARG A 114 10.16 7.90 4.26
CA ARG A 114 10.01 7.26 2.95
C ARG A 114 8.56 6.83 2.70
N ASP A 115 8.26 6.61 1.44
CA ASP A 115 7.02 5.98 1.02
C ASP A 115 7.09 4.47 1.20
N HIS A 116 5.97 3.88 1.58
CA HIS A 116 5.79 2.44 1.75
C HIS A 116 4.70 1.95 0.81
N ILE A 117 4.76 0.69 0.41
CA ILE A 117 3.72 0.09 -0.42
C ILE A 117 3.12 -1.15 0.23
N ILE A 118 1.85 -1.38 -0.08
CA ILE A 118 1.15 -2.64 0.17
C ILE A 118 0.53 -3.09 -1.15
N LEU A 119 0.72 -4.36 -1.51
CA LEU A 119 0.04 -5.01 -2.62
C LEU A 119 -1.03 -5.92 -2.05
N ALA A 120 -2.31 -5.59 -2.27
CA ALA A 120 -3.43 -6.36 -1.75
C ALA A 120 -4.64 -6.30 -2.69
N ARG A 121 -5.63 -7.17 -2.49
CA ARG A 121 -6.87 -7.19 -3.32
C ARG A 121 -7.85 -6.08 -2.95
N ARG A 122 -7.87 -5.67 -1.68
CA ARG A 122 -8.80 -4.66 -1.16
C ARG A 122 -8.20 -3.91 0.02
N ALA A 123 -8.73 -2.71 0.26
CA ALA A 123 -8.50 -1.92 1.46
C ALA A 123 -9.82 -1.37 1.98
N GLU A 124 -10.06 -1.50 3.28
CA GLU A 124 -11.24 -0.98 3.99
C GLU A 124 -10.79 -0.14 5.19
N ILE A 125 -11.34 1.07 5.33
CA ILE A 125 -10.96 2.01 6.39
C ILE A 125 -12.20 2.25 7.25
N GLN A 126 -12.10 1.93 8.53
CA GLN A 126 -13.21 2.03 9.48
C GLN A 126 -12.83 2.93 10.65
N ALA A 127 -13.79 3.71 11.16
CA ALA A 127 -13.64 4.36 12.45
C ALA A 127 -13.71 3.29 13.55
N ARG A 128 -12.85 3.40 14.56
CA ARG A 128 -12.82 2.49 15.70
C ARG A 128 -13.60 3.05 16.88
#